data_AF-A0A2P4ZIW5-F1
#
_entry.id   AF-A0A2P4ZIW5-F1
#
_cell.length_a   1.000
_cell.length_b   1.000
_cell.length_c   1.000
_cell.angle_alpha   90.00
_cell.angle_beta   90.00
_cell.angle_gamma   90.00
#
_symmetry.space_group_name_H-M   'P 1'
#
loop_
_entity.id
_entity.type
_entity.pdbx_description
1 polymer ?
#
loop_
_entity_poly.entity_id
_entity_poly.type
_entity_poly.pdbx_seq_one_letter_code
_entity_poly.pdbx_strand_id
1 'polypeptide(L)'
;MSAPTFEDLEQPRGEPAPELLDGRIWVDGCWDFFHHGHAGAMVQARQLGDELYVGVHSDESILANKGPTVMDLDERLAATDACRWVTKSVGHAPYVTQLPYISHYGCRYVVHGDDITSDSDGNDCYRFVKEAGRFKVVKRSPGISTTDLVGRMLLCTRTHFIKSLKKVLAGEEGVGTAEERKVQSEAMLDRIKLYATDETAKNPGVDVWFWHSAIPEKAGSSEGVRGSYESFLEGAGKKPGQRVVYVDGGFDLFSSGHIAFLCKVLAEEDKLAREAGWFSAEATEKRKQANGGKDYGPAYVVAGVHEDRVINEWKGVNYPIMNIYERGLCVLQCKYIDATVFGAPFTPTESYLSDLPWGIPHAVYHGPTAFMPLTYDPYTAPKAMGIYRQIGEHTFSHVNAGEIVQRIMKSRDMYEARQRAKGVKAEVEAAARARELLEEEQRKKEAERGVLSG
;
A
#
# COMPACT_ATOMS: atom_id res chain seq x y z
N MET A 1 -33.11 -1.18 24.32
CA MET A 1 -31.87 -1.88 24.70
C MET A 1 -30.92 -0.82 25.22
N SER A 2 -30.34 -1.01 26.40
CA SER A 2 -29.37 -0.07 26.98
C SER A 2 -28.14 0.04 26.08
N ALA A 3 -27.55 1.24 25.99
CA ALA A 3 -26.25 1.41 25.33
C ALA A 3 -25.23 0.45 25.99
N PRO A 4 -24.37 -0.23 25.21
CA PRO A 4 -23.35 -1.11 25.76
C PRO A 4 -22.48 -0.33 26.76
N THR A 5 -22.20 -0.94 27.90
CA THR A 5 -21.35 -0.33 28.92
C THR A 5 -19.88 -0.41 28.49
N PHE A 6 -19.03 0.44 29.05
CA PHE A 6 -17.58 0.42 28.76
C PHE A 6 -16.91 -0.93 29.08
N GLU A 7 -17.56 -1.75 29.90
CA GLU A 7 -17.10 -3.10 30.26
C GLU A 7 -17.42 -4.16 29.18
N ASP A 8 -18.35 -3.89 28.26
CA ASP A 8 -18.74 -4.80 27.16
C ASP A 8 -17.91 -4.59 25.88
N LEU A 9 -17.04 -3.58 25.87
CA LEU A 9 -16.23 -3.19 24.72
C LEU A 9 -14.80 -3.71 24.92
N GLU A 10 -14.17 -4.23 23.86
CA GLU A 10 -12.76 -4.66 23.91
C GLU A 10 -11.90 -3.53 24.47
N GLN A 11 -11.42 -3.68 25.71
CA GLN A 11 -10.63 -2.66 26.38
C GLN A 11 -9.32 -2.44 25.61
N PRO A 12 -8.86 -1.18 25.49
CA PRO A 12 -7.61 -0.91 24.80
C PRO A 12 -6.44 -1.61 25.49
N ARG A 13 -5.57 -2.25 24.71
CA ARG A 13 -4.46 -3.04 25.23
C ARG A 13 -3.27 -2.15 25.62
N GLY A 14 -2.58 -2.53 26.69
CA GLY A 14 -1.37 -1.86 27.17
C GLY A 14 -1.65 -0.64 28.04
N GLU A 15 -0.59 0.04 28.48
CA GLU A 15 -0.71 1.24 29.32
C GLU A 15 -1.23 2.44 28.52
N PRO A 16 -2.09 3.29 29.12
CA PRO A 16 -2.57 4.51 28.48
C PRO A 16 -1.42 5.50 28.26
N ALA A 17 -1.46 6.22 27.15
CA ALA A 17 -0.57 7.34 26.89
C ALA A 17 -0.75 8.42 27.97
N PRO A 18 0.35 9.05 28.44
CA PRO A 18 0.29 10.03 29.52
C PRO A 18 -0.44 11.32 29.12
N GLU A 19 -0.52 11.62 27.82
CA GLU A 19 -1.13 12.82 27.29
C GLU A 19 -1.69 12.62 25.86
N LEU A 20 -2.54 13.57 25.44
CA LEU A 20 -3.07 13.66 24.07
C LEU A 20 -2.19 14.57 23.21
N LEU A 21 -1.72 14.04 22.09
CA LEU A 21 -0.84 14.76 21.16
C LEU A 21 -1.58 15.15 19.88
N ASP A 22 -1.45 16.41 19.48
CA ASP A 22 -2.04 16.95 18.25
C ASP A 22 -1.45 16.27 17.00
N GLY A 23 -0.15 15.98 17.04
CA GLY A 23 0.58 15.30 15.99
C GLY A 23 0.36 13.78 15.95
N ARG A 24 -0.35 13.18 16.91
CA ARG A 24 -0.65 11.75 16.89
C ARG A 24 -2.04 11.51 16.33
N ILE A 25 -2.08 10.98 15.10
CA ILE A 25 -3.29 10.80 14.31
C ILE A 25 -3.76 9.35 14.42
N TRP A 26 -5.06 9.16 14.55
CA TRP A 26 -5.71 7.86 14.49
C TRP A 26 -6.46 7.70 13.16
N VAL A 27 -6.30 6.55 12.53
CA VAL A 27 -7.18 6.07 11.45
C VAL A 27 -7.61 4.66 11.82
N ASP A 28 -8.83 4.27 11.50
CA ASP A 28 -9.27 2.89 11.69
C ASP A 28 -10.09 2.39 10.50
N GLY A 29 -10.23 1.07 10.44
CA GLY A 29 -10.92 0.41 9.35
C GLY A 29 -10.74 -1.09 9.33
N CYS A 30 -11.38 -1.70 8.33
CA CYS A 30 -11.20 -3.12 8.05
C CYS A 30 -9.78 -3.39 7.54
N TRP A 31 -9.28 -2.54 6.62
CA TRP A 31 -8.04 -2.76 5.87
C TRP A 31 -7.98 -4.09 5.11
N ASP A 32 -9.16 -4.67 4.86
CA ASP A 32 -9.32 -5.89 4.10
C ASP A 32 -8.90 -5.68 2.65
N PHE A 33 -8.12 -6.63 2.14
CA PHE A 33 -7.58 -6.57 0.78
C PHE A 33 -6.82 -5.25 0.52
N PHE A 34 -5.80 -5.01 1.34
CA PHE A 34 -5.03 -3.77 1.34
C PHE A 34 -4.51 -3.43 -0.07
N HIS A 35 -4.70 -2.18 -0.48
CA HIS A 35 -4.41 -1.71 -1.82
C HIS A 35 -4.00 -0.24 -1.76
N HIS A 36 -3.46 0.29 -2.87
CA HIS A 36 -2.94 1.67 -2.88
C HIS A 36 -3.97 2.70 -2.40
N GLY A 37 -5.28 2.52 -2.63
CA GLY A 37 -6.30 3.43 -2.09
C GLY A 37 -6.28 3.60 -0.55
N HIS A 38 -6.02 2.52 0.21
CA HIS A 38 -5.87 2.58 1.66
C HIS A 38 -4.58 3.34 2.04
N ALA A 39 -3.49 3.00 1.36
CA ALA A 39 -2.20 3.68 1.52
C ALA A 39 -2.31 5.18 1.20
N GLY A 40 -3.14 5.56 0.23
CA GLY A 40 -3.47 6.95 -0.12
C GLY A 40 -4.21 7.71 0.97
N ALA A 41 -5.07 7.05 1.74
CA ALA A 41 -5.69 7.65 2.92
C ALA A 41 -4.66 7.79 4.06
N MET A 42 -3.80 6.78 4.25
CA MET A 42 -2.76 6.79 5.28
C MET A 42 -1.70 7.87 5.05
N VAL A 43 -1.21 8.07 3.82
CA VAL A 43 -0.24 9.13 3.51
C VAL A 43 -0.83 10.52 3.75
N GLN A 44 -2.09 10.75 3.38
CA GLN A 44 -2.76 12.03 3.65
C GLN A 44 -2.97 12.24 5.16
N ALA A 45 -3.39 11.19 5.89
CA ALA A 45 -3.52 11.27 7.35
C ALA A 45 -2.18 11.54 8.03
N ARG A 46 -1.10 10.93 7.53
CA ARG A 46 0.26 11.13 8.01
C ARG A 46 0.73 12.56 7.87
N GLN A 47 0.35 13.25 6.78
CA GLN A 47 0.70 14.66 6.56
C GLN A 47 0.03 15.63 7.55
N LEU A 48 -1.04 15.20 8.22
CA LEU A 48 -1.75 15.98 9.23
C LEU A 48 -1.11 15.90 10.63
N GLY A 49 -0.07 15.08 10.81
CA GLY A 49 0.63 14.90 12.09
C GLY A 49 2.05 14.35 11.97
N ASP A 50 2.56 13.87 13.09
CA ASP A 50 3.92 13.36 13.30
C ASP A 50 3.97 11.87 13.68
N GLU A 51 2.84 11.27 14.05
CA GLU A 51 2.66 9.82 14.21
C GLU A 51 1.29 9.39 13.64
N LEU A 52 1.22 8.19 13.05
CA LEU A 52 -0.01 7.60 12.53
C LEU A 52 -0.27 6.22 13.18
N TYR A 53 -1.35 6.14 13.95
CA TYR A 53 -1.83 4.93 14.60
C TYR A 53 -3.00 4.38 13.79
N VAL A 54 -2.93 3.09 13.47
CA VAL A 54 -3.91 2.41 12.61
C VAL A 54 -4.67 1.37 13.41
N GLY A 55 -5.93 1.64 13.71
CA GLY A 55 -6.85 0.66 14.28
C GLY A 55 -7.31 -0.35 13.24
N VAL A 56 -7.14 -1.63 13.51
CA VAL A 56 -7.54 -2.74 12.65
C VAL A 56 -8.64 -3.52 13.36
N HIS A 57 -9.86 -3.53 12.81
CA HIS A 57 -10.98 -4.24 13.43
C HIS A 57 -10.79 -5.77 13.39
N SER A 58 -11.36 -6.50 14.35
CA SER A 58 -11.37 -7.97 14.32
C SER A 58 -12.28 -8.52 13.21
N ASP A 59 -12.07 -9.79 12.81
CA ASP A 59 -12.89 -10.43 11.78
C ASP A 59 -14.35 -10.57 12.23
N GLU A 60 -14.58 -10.85 13.52
CA GLU A 60 -15.92 -10.96 14.11
C GLU A 60 -16.66 -9.62 14.06
N SER A 61 -15.96 -8.55 14.38
CA SER A 61 -16.50 -7.19 14.41
C SER A 61 -16.90 -6.72 13.01
N ILE A 62 -16.09 -7.06 11.99
CA ILE A 62 -16.40 -6.75 10.59
C ILE A 62 -17.57 -7.60 10.09
N LEU A 63 -17.60 -8.90 10.42
CA LEU A 63 -18.67 -9.81 10.04
C LEU A 63 -20.03 -9.33 10.56
N ALA A 64 -20.09 -8.88 11.82
CA ALA A 64 -21.31 -8.38 12.44
C ALA A 64 -21.86 -7.10 11.76
N ASN A 65 -20.99 -6.24 11.22
CA ASN A 65 -21.38 -4.92 10.70
C ASN A 65 -21.48 -4.81 9.18
N LYS A 66 -20.82 -5.68 8.42
CA LYS A 66 -20.71 -5.56 6.96
C LYS A 66 -20.74 -6.88 6.21
N GLY A 67 -20.07 -7.91 6.73
CA GLY A 67 -19.88 -9.19 6.06
C GLY A 67 -18.42 -9.64 6.09
N PRO A 68 -18.11 -10.84 5.57
CA PRO A 68 -16.81 -11.47 5.78
C PRO A 68 -15.65 -10.73 5.11
N THR A 69 -14.47 -10.90 5.69
CA THR A 69 -13.17 -10.45 5.17
C THR A 69 -12.58 -11.49 4.19
N VAL A 70 -11.75 -11.02 3.26
CA VAL A 70 -10.92 -11.90 2.41
C VAL A 70 -9.63 -12.28 3.13
N MET A 71 -9.09 -11.31 3.85
CA MET A 71 -7.85 -11.42 4.60
C MET A 71 -8.17 -11.53 6.09
N ASP A 72 -7.52 -12.45 6.80
CA ASP A 72 -7.66 -12.55 8.25
C ASP A 72 -7.00 -11.36 8.98
N LEU A 73 -7.23 -11.24 10.29
CA LEU A 73 -6.67 -10.14 11.09
C LEU A 73 -5.14 -10.04 11.01
N ASP A 74 -4.41 -11.16 11.04
CA ASP A 74 -2.94 -11.16 11.01
C ASP A 74 -2.40 -10.71 9.65
N GLU A 75 -3.04 -11.14 8.56
CA GLU A 75 -2.74 -10.70 7.20
C GLU A 75 -2.99 -9.19 7.03
N ARG A 76 -4.07 -8.67 7.63
CA ARG A 76 -4.42 -7.23 7.59
C ARG A 76 -3.44 -6.40 8.42
N LEU A 77 -3.08 -6.87 9.62
CA LEU A 77 -2.04 -6.23 10.46
C LEU A 77 -0.69 -6.21 9.76
N ALA A 78 -0.28 -7.31 9.13
CA ALA A 78 0.96 -7.36 8.35
C ALA A 78 0.98 -6.31 7.23
N ALA A 79 -0.15 -6.08 6.56
CA ALA A 79 -0.28 -5.07 5.52
C ALA A 79 -0.20 -3.64 6.07
N THR A 80 -0.91 -3.32 7.15
CA THR A 80 -0.87 -1.99 7.75
C THR A 80 0.49 -1.67 8.36
N ASP A 81 1.13 -2.63 9.04
CA ASP A 81 2.47 -2.46 9.61
C ASP A 81 3.56 -2.29 8.56
N ALA A 82 3.38 -2.84 7.35
CA ALA A 82 4.32 -2.66 6.24
C ALA A 82 4.20 -1.31 5.54
N CYS A 83 3.11 -0.56 5.78
CA CYS A 83 2.93 0.76 5.19
C CYS A 83 3.88 1.78 5.82
N ARG A 84 4.69 2.45 5.00
CA ARG A 84 5.79 3.35 5.42
C ARG A 84 5.34 4.48 6.33
N TRP A 85 4.12 4.95 6.15
CA TRP A 85 3.59 6.07 6.91
C TRP A 85 2.99 5.65 8.25
N VAL A 86 2.85 4.35 8.51
CA VAL A 86 2.26 3.85 9.76
C VAL A 86 3.32 3.80 10.86
N THR A 87 3.02 4.47 11.98
CA THR A 87 3.85 4.41 13.19
C THR A 87 3.56 3.15 13.98
N LYS A 88 2.28 2.79 14.12
CA LYS A 88 1.85 1.60 14.88
C LYS A 88 0.47 1.12 14.43
N SER A 89 0.33 -0.18 14.16
CA SER A 89 -1.00 -0.80 14.03
C SER A 89 -1.49 -1.32 15.38
N VAL A 90 -2.81 -1.28 15.58
CA VAL A 90 -3.51 -1.74 16.78
C VAL A 90 -4.64 -2.67 16.34
N GLY A 91 -4.46 -3.98 16.53
CA GLY A 91 -5.51 -4.97 16.29
C GLY A 91 -6.65 -4.86 17.30
N HIS A 92 -7.82 -5.41 16.95
CA HIS A 92 -9.02 -5.40 17.78
C HIS A 92 -9.52 -3.97 18.10
N ALA A 93 -9.37 -3.05 17.15
CA ALA A 93 -9.97 -1.73 17.29
C ALA A 93 -11.51 -1.81 17.14
N PRO A 94 -12.29 -1.09 17.97
CA PRO A 94 -13.75 -1.11 17.88
C PRO A 94 -14.23 -0.61 16.51
N TYR A 95 -15.35 -1.16 16.02
CA TYR A 95 -15.90 -0.78 14.71
C TYR A 95 -16.49 0.64 14.69
N VAL A 96 -17.07 1.07 15.80
CA VAL A 96 -17.51 2.44 16.04
C VAL A 96 -16.42 3.12 16.87
N THR A 97 -15.78 4.15 16.33
CA THR A 97 -14.62 4.79 16.96
C THR A 97 -15.03 5.49 18.26
N GLN A 98 -14.31 5.20 19.34
CA GLN A 98 -14.61 5.73 20.67
C GLN A 98 -13.53 6.66 21.18
N LEU A 99 -13.95 7.80 21.76
CA LEU A 99 -13.04 8.81 22.30
C LEU A 99 -12.09 8.25 23.38
N PRO A 100 -12.53 7.45 24.37
CA PRO A 100 -11.59 6.89 25.34
C PRO A 100 -10.57 5.94 24.70
N TYR A 101 -10.97 5.16 23.70
CA TYR A 101 -10.10 4.19 23.02
C TYR A 101 -8.97 4.90 22.26
N ILE A 102 -9.28 5.91 21.44
CA ILE A 102 -8.23 6.66 20.72
C ILE A 102 -7.38 7.52 21.68
N SER A 103 -7.99 7.99 22.78
CA SER A 103 -7.29 8.79 23.80
C SER A 103 -6.31 7.95 24.60
N HIS A 104 -6.60 6.66 24.81
CA HIS A 104 -5.67 5.69 25.39
C HIS A 104 -4.35 5.62 24.61
N TYR A 105 -4.40 5.73 23.28
CA TYR A 105 -3.18 5.75 22.45
C TYR A 105 -2.57 7.15 22.31
N GLY A 106 -3.12 8.18 22.96
CA GLY A 106 -2.65 9.57 22.89
C GLY A 106 -3.05 10.30 21.61
N CYS A 107 -3.98 9.74 20.81
CA CYS A 107 -4.38 10.32 19.54
C CYS A 107 -5.44 11.40 19.72
N ARG A 108 -5.14 12.66 19.39
CA ARG A 108 -6.14 13.73 19.46
C ARG A 108 -7.15 13.68 18.32
N TYR A 109 -6.71 13.39 17.11
CA TYR A 109 -7.58 13.47 15.92
C TYR A 109 -7.79 12.11 15.28
N VAL A 110 -9.01 11.88 14.81
CA VAL A 110 -9.37 10.79 13.90
C VAL A 110 -9.41 11.34 12.50
N VAL A 111 -8.77 10.65 11.56
CA VAL A 111 -8.85 10.96 10.13
C VAL A 111 -9.61 9.85 9.42
N HIS A 112 -10.52 10.23 8.54
CA HIS A 112 -11.19 9.29 7.64
C HIS A 112 -11.39 9.92 6.26
N GLY A 113 -11.68 9.07 5.27
CA GLY A 113 -12.14 9.53 3.95
C GLY A 113 -13.45 10.32 4.06
N ASP A 114 -13.80 10.99 2.97
CA ASP A 114 -15.00 11.83 2.89
C ASP A 114 -16.31 11.04 2.67
N ASP A 115 -16.22 9.71 2.61
CA ASP A 115 -17.38 8.81 2.59
C ASP A 115 -18.07 8.78 3.97
N ILE A 116 -19.40 8.79 3.98
CA ILE A 116 -20.17 8.49 5.20
C ILE A 116 -20.02 7.00 5.50
N THR A 117 -19.87 6.65 6.77
CA THR A 117 -19.81 5.26 7.20
C THR A 117 -20.82 5.00 8.29
N SER A 118 -21.74 4.07 8.04
CA SER A 118 -22.74 3.68 9.03
C SER A 118 -22.41 2.34 9.70
N ASP A 119 -22.81 2.17 10.95
CA ASP A 119 -22.83 0.87 11.63
C ASP A 119 -24.05 0.02 11.17
N SER A 120 -24.21 -1.17 11.75
CA SER A 120 -25.32 -2.09 11.43
C SER A 120 -26.70 -1.51 11.76
N ASP A 121 -26.78 -0.57 12.71
CA ASP A 121 -28.00 0.14 13.10
C ASP A 121 -28.25 1.39 12.23
N GLY A 122 -27.36 1.71 11.29
CA GLY A 122 -27.47 2.85 10.38
C GLY A 122 -26.91 4.16 10.94
N ASN A 123 -26.29 4.16 12.13
CA ASN A 123 -25.73 5.35 12.73
C ASN A 123 -24.31 5.62 12.21
N ASP A 124 -23.91 6.88 12.13
CA ASP A 124 -22.54 7.26 11.74
C ASP A 124 -21.50 6.68 12.73
N CYS A 125 -20.54 5.90 12.22
CA CYS A 125 -19.46 5.28 13.00
C CYS A 125 -18.57 6.31 13.72
N TYR A 126 -18.54 7.56 13.24
CA TYR A 126 -17.69 8.64 13.76
C TYR A 126 -18.46 9.73 14.51
N ARG A 127 -19.76 9.52 14.81
CA ARG A 127 -20.62 10.50 15.49
C ARG A 127 -20.01 11.11 16.75
N PHE A 128 -19.42 10.28 17.62
CA PHE A 128 -18.84 10.73 18.88
C PHE A 128 -17.59 11.59 18.69
N VAL A 129 -16.76 11.26 17.69
CA VAL A 129 -15.54 12.03 17.40
C VAL A 129 -15.83 13.32 16.64
N LYS A 130 -16.89 13.33 15.81
CA LYS A 130 -17.42 14.54 15.16
C LYS A 130 -17.99 15.52 16.19
N GLU A 131 -18.84 15.04 17.11
CA GLU A 131 -19.43 15.85 18.19
C GLU A 131 -18.34 16.51 19.06
N ALA A 132 -17.25 15.79 19.32
CA ALA A 132 -16.11 16.30 20.07
C ALA A 132 -15.15 17.21 19.26
N GLY A 133 -15.43 17.51 17.99
CA GLY A 133 -14.55 18.33 17.13
C GLY A 133 -13.19 17.70 16.84
N ARG A 134 -13.08 16.37 16.91
CA ARG A 134 -11.83 15.59 16.78
C ARG A 134 -11.75 14.82 15.46
N PHE A 135 -12.63 15.09 14.50
CA PHE A 135 -12.69 14.42 13.20
C PHE A 135 -12.10 15.29 12.09
N LYS A 136 -11.21 14.72 11.27
CA LYS A 136 -10.59 15.35 10.10
C LYS A 136 -10.87 14.50 8.86
N VAL A 137 -11.02 15.16 7.70
CA VAL A 137 -11.38 14.50 6.44
C VAL A 137 -10.23 14.57 5.44
N VAL A 138 -9.97 13.45 4.76
CA VAL A 138 -9.05 13.37 3.61
C VAL A 138 -9.80 12.90 2.37
N LYS A 139 -9.25 13.16 1.18
CA LYS A 139 -9.92 12.81 -0.07
C LYS A 139 -9.73 11.34 -0.40
N ARG A 140 -10.78 10.69 -0.88
CA ARG A 140 -10.70 9.35 -1.41
C ARG A 140 -9.78 9.27 -2.64
N SER A 141 -8.97 8.21 -2.70
CA SER A 141 -8.15 7.92 -3.89
C SER A 141 -9.04 7.45 -5.05
N PRO A 142 -8.98 8.08 -6.24
CA PRO A 142 -9.81 7.70 -7.37
C PRO A 142 -9.28 6.42 -8.04
N GLY A 143 -10.20 5.69 -8.68
CA GLY A 143 -9.86 4.57 -9.58
C GLY A 143 -9.55 3.23 -8.92
N ILE A 144 -9.71 3.10 -7.60
CA ILE A 144 -9.49 1.83 -6.89
C ILE A 144 -10.48 1.63 -5.74
N SER A 145 -10.97 0.41 -5.59
CA SER A 145 -11.66 -0.05 -4.38
C SER A 145 -11.67 -1.57 -4.33
N THR A 146 -11.93 -2.15 -3.15
CA THR A 146 -12.17 -3.59 -3.02
C THR A 146 -13.29 -4.08 -3.96
N THR A 147 -14.33 -3.27 -4.17
CA THR A 147 -15.42 -3.59 -5.10
C THR A 147 -14.95 -3.68 -6.54
N ASP A 148 -14.17 -2.70 -6.99
CA ASP A 148 -13.61 -2.67 -8.34
C ASP A 148 -12.72 -3.90 -8.57
N LEU A 149 -11.78 -4.16 -7.66
CA LEU A 149 -10.86 -5.28 -7.80
C LEU A 149 -11.55 -6.65 -7.79
N VAL A 150 -12.54 -6.85 -6.91
CA VAL A 150 -13.39 -8.06 -6.92
C VAL A 150 -14.14 -8.17 -8.26
N GLY A 151 -14.65 -7.05 -8.79
CA GLY A 151 -15.26 -7.00 -10.12
C GLY A 151 -14.31 -7.43 -11.23
N ARG A 152 -13.06 -6.96 -11.22
CA ARG A 152 -12.02 -7.38 -12.18
C ARG A 152 -11.78 -8.88 -12.13
N MET A 153 -11.75 -9.47 -10.93
CA MET A 153 -11.57 -10.92 -10.74
C MET A 153 -12.77 -11.73 -11.23
N LEU A 154 -13.99 -11.28 -10.96
CA LEU A 154 -15.22 -12.00 -11.34
C LEU A 154 -15.52 -11.89 -12.84
N LEU A 155 -15.27 -10.72 -13.43
CA LEU A 155 -15.57 -10.44 -14.84
C LEU A 155 -14.41 -10.82 -15.78
N CYS A 156 -13.24 -11.13 -15.24
CA CYS A 156 -12.04 -11.47 -16.00
C CYS A 156 -11.67 -10.43 -17.07
N THR A 157 -11.86 -9.14 -16.78
CA THR A 157 -11.56 -8.05 -17.72
C THR A 157 -10.07 -7.75 -17.82
N ARG A 158 -9.63 -7.27 -18.98
CA ARG A 158 -8.24 -6.78 -19.22
C ARG A 158 -8.19 -5.31 -19.61
N THR A 159 -9.31 -4.60 -19.48
CA THR A 159 -9.46 -3.20 -19.93
C THR A 159 -8.65 -2.22 -19.11
N HIS A 160 -8.22 -2.61 -17.90
CA HIS A 160 -7.40 -1.79 -17.00
C HIS A 160 -5.89 -1.88 -17.30
N PHE A 161 -5.47 -2.79 -18.18
CA PHE A 161 -4.05 -2.98 -18.49
C PHE A 161 -3.46 -1.73 -19.15
N ILE A 162 -2.24 -1.40 -18.77
CA ILE A 162 -1.47 -0.31 -19.34
C ILE A 162 -0.44 -0.92 -20.29
N LYS A 163 -0.39 -0.47 -21.55
CA LYS A 163 0.59 -0.97 -22.51
C LYS A 163 1.94 -0.31 -22.30
N SER A 164 1.95 1.01 -22.07
CA SER A 164 3.15 1.75 -21.71
C SER A 164 2.85 2.75 -20.62
N LEU A 165 3.34 2.48 -19.41
CA LEU A 165 3.16 3.40 -18.29
C LEU A 165 3.80 4.76 -18.59
N LYS A 166 4.95 4.77 -19.25
CA LYS A 166 5.60 6.02 -19.69
C LYS A 166 4.68 6.85 -20.59
N LYS A 167 4.06 6.25 -21.61
CA LYS A 167 3.14 6.98 -22.51
C LYS A 167 1.89 7.46 -21.79
N VAL A 168 1.37 6.68 -20.85
CA VAL A 168 0.25 7.11 -20.00
C VAL A 168 0.65 8.33 -19.17
N LEU A 169 1.81 8.30 -18.53
CA LEU A 169 2.33 9.41 -17.72
C LEU A 169 2.71 10.64 -18.57
N ALA A 170 3.00 10.45 -19.85
CA ALA A 170 3.19 11.54 -20.82
C ALA A 170 1.87 12.09 -21.41
N GLY A 171 0.71 11.49 -21.12
CA GLY A 171 -0.58 11.86 -21.70
C GLY A 171 -0.78 11.39 -23.16
N GLU A 172 0.11 10.54 -23.66
CA GLU A 172 0.12 10.02 -25.04
C GLU A 172 -0.76 8.77 -25.19
N GLU A 173 -0.99 8.03 -24.11
CA GLU A 173 -1.80 6.81 -24.05
C GLU A 173 -2.87 6.92 -22.97
N GLY A 174 -4.08 6.41 -23.22
CA GLY A 174 -5.19 6.44 -22.26
C GLY A 174 -6.53 6.63 -22.94
N VAL A 175 -7.60 6.61 -22.13
CA VAL A 175 -8.98 6.87 -22.58
C VAL A 175 -9.24 8.38 -22.50
N GLY A 176 -10.14 8.89 -23.35
CA GLY A 176 -10.55 10.30 -23.34
C GLY A 176 -9.80 11.19 -24.33
N THR A 177 -10.09 12.49 -24.30
CA THR A 177 -9.45 13.51 -25.14
C THR A 177 -7.99 13.73 -24.75
N ALA A 178 -7.24 14.51 -25.55
CA ALA A 178 -5.85 14.84 -25.22
C ALA A 178 -5.75 15.64 -23.91
N GLU A 179 -6.72 16.54 -23.68
CA GLU A 179 -6.82 17.35 -22.47
C GLU A 179 -7.14 16.49 -21.24
N GLU A 180 -8.09 15.56 -21.37
CA GLU A 180 -8.44 14.62 -20.29
C GLU A 180 -7.26 13.73 -19.92
N ARG A 181 -6.53 13.21 -20.92
CA ARG A 181 -5.33 12.40 -20.70
C ARG A 181 -4.22 13.19 -20.01
N LYS A 182 -4.05 14.47 -20.34
CA LYS A 182 -3.06 15.33 -19.68
C LYS A 182 -3.40 15.56 -18.20
N VAL A 183 -4.66 15.85 -17.89
CA VAL A 183 -5.12 16.01 -16.49
C VAL A 183 -4.95 14.70 -15.72
N GLN A 184 -5.30 13.58 -16.33
CA GLN A 184 -5.13 12.26 -15.73
C GLN A 184 -3.64 11.94 -15.49
N SER A 185 -2.78 12.24 -16.45
CA SER A 185 -1.34 11.96 -16.34
C SER A 185 -0.69 12.81 -15.24
N GLU A 186 -1.02 14.10 -15.15
CA GLU A 186 -0.59 14.98 -14.06
C GLU A 186 -1.01 14.42 -12.68
N ALA A 187 -2.28 14.03 -12.54
CA ALA A 187 -2.77 13.41 -11.30
C ALA A 187 -2.08 12.07 -10.97
N MET A 188 -1.72 11.29 -11.99
CA MET A 188 -1.00 10.03 -11.81
C MET A 188 0.45 10.26 -11.35
N LEU A 189 1.13 11.25 -11.95
CA LEU A 189 2.48 11.67 -11.60
C LEU A 189 2.55 12.19 -10.16
N ASP A 190 1.61 13.06 -9.77
CA ASP A 190 1.54 13.60 -8.41
C ASP A 190 1.32 12.52 -7.36
N ARG A 191 0.55 11.47 -7.70
CA ARG A 191 0.37 10.32 -6.81
C ARG A 191 1.63 9.47 -6.69
N ILE A 192 2.40 9.27 -7.77
CA ILE A 192 3.71 8.57 -7.67
C ILE A 192 4.63 9.37 -6.75
N LYS A 193 4.71 10.69 -6.91
CA LYS A 193 5.50 11.58 -6.04
C LYS A 193 5.08 11.46 -4.58
N LEU A 194 3.77 11.51 -4.31
CA LEU A 194 3.23 11.36 -2.96
C LEU A 194 3.59 10.01 -2.34
N TYR A 195 3.53 8.92 -3.12
CA TYR A 195 3.79 7.57 -2.62
C TYR A 195 5.28 7.25 -2.48
N ALA A 196 6.13 7.99 -3.20
CA ALA A 196 7.58 7.90 -3.10
C ALA A 196 8.16 8.75 -1.95
N THR A 197 7.32 9.29 -1.06
CA THR A 197 7.78 10.03 0.13
C THR A 197 8.37 9.12 1.21
N ASP A 198 9.16 9.71 2.10
CA ASP A 198 9.69 9.07 3.31
C ASP A 198 8.57 8.75 4.33
N GLU A 199 8.95 8.18 5.48
CA GLU A 199 8.04 7.83 6.56
C GLU A 199 7.28 9.02 7.17
N THR A 200 7.72 10.25 6.90
CA THR A 200 7.05 11.48 7.34
C THR A 200 5.98 11.95 6.38
N ALA A 201 5.91 11.36 5.17
CA ALA A 201 5.06 11.79 4.05
C ALA A 201 5.35 13.22 3.53
N LYS A 202 6.50 13.79 3.88
CA LYS A 202 6.86 15.20 3.59
C LYS A 202 8.07 15.34 2.69
N ASN A 203 9.04 14.41 2.74
CA ASN A 203 10.26 14.48 1.94
C ASN A 203 10.33 13.32 0.94
N PRO A 204 11.13 13.43 -0.13
CA PRO A 204 11.44 12.29 -0.99
C PRO A 204 12.05 11.13 -0.20
N GLY A 205 11.58 9.92 -0.44
CA GLY A 205 12.00 8.71 0.28
C GLY A 205 12.49 7.60 -0.63
N VAL A 206 11.74 7.28 -1.67
CA VAL A 206 11.99 6.14 -2.57
C VAL A 206 12.51 6.61 -3.91
N ASP A 207 13.63 6.06 -4.38
CA ASP A 207 14.08 6.31 -5.74
C ASP A 207 13.14 5.64 -6.74
N VAL A 208 12.69 6.37 -7.76
CA VAL A 208 11.79 5.83 -8.80
C VAL A 208 12.47 5.91 -10.16
N TRP A 209 12.59 4.76 -10.79
CA TRP A 209 13.22 4.58 -12.09
C TRP A 209 12.27 3.86 -13.04
N PHE A 210 12.45 4.11 -14.33
CA PHE A 210 11.86 3.32 -15.40
C PHE A 210 12.97 2.58 -16.13
N TRP A 211 12.73 1.32 -16.46
CA TRP A 211 13.54 0.59 -17.41
C TRP A 211 12.75 0.37 -18.69
N HIS A 212 13.42 0.57 -19.82
CA HIS A 212 12.82 0.41 -21.13
C HIS A 212 13.67 -0.51 -21.97
N SER A 213 13.02 -1.50 -22.57
CA SER A 213 13.66 -2.28 -23.61
C SER A 213 13.68 -1.56 -24.96
N ALA A 214 14.78 -1.69 -25.71
CA ALA A 214 14.85 -1.28 -27.11
C ALA A 214 14.02 -2.17 -28.06
N ILE A 215 13.66 -3.39 -27.64
CA ILE A 215 12.91 -4.39 -28.43
C ILE A 215 11.82 -5.05 -27.55
N PRO A 216 10.56 -5.18 -28.01
CA PRO A 216 9.54 -5.89 -27.23
C PRO A 216 10.02 -7.30 -26.85
N GLU A 217 10.02 -7.60 -25.55
CA GLU A 217 10.42 -8.91 -25.02
C GLU A 217 9.51 -9.98 -25.64
N LYS A 218 10.09 -11.00 -26.28
CA LYS A 218 9.37 -12.22 -26.69
C LYS A 218 9.64 -13.28 -25.64
N ALA A 219 8.59 -13.90 -25.09
CA ALA A 219 8.78 -14.98 -24.12
C ALA A 219 9.64 -16.10 -24.71
N GLY A 220 10.64 -16.54 -23.95
CA GLY A 220 11.52 -17.65 -24.30
C GLY A 220 12.79 -17.30 -25.08
N SER A 221 13.05 -16.03 -25.41
CA SER A 221 14.38 -15.63 -25.92
C SER A 221 15.32 -15.31 -24.75
N SER A 222 16.35 -16.14 -24.57
CA SER A 222 17.48 -15.85 -23.66
C SER A 222 18.45 -14.81 -24.22
N GLU A 223 18.20 -14.28 -25.41
CA GLU A 223 19.02 -13.22 -26.00
C GLU A 223 18.78 -11.92 -25.23
N GLY A 224 19.85 -11.41 -24.62
CA GLY A 224 19.83 -10.29 -23.70
C GLY A 224 19.12 -9.08 -24.26
N VAL A 225 17.94 -8.78 -23.71
CA VAL A 225 17.19 -7.60 -24.06
C VAL A 225 17.95 -6.39 -23.54
N ARG A 226 18.57 -5.63 -24.45
CA ARG A 226 19.27 -4.39 -24.12
C ARG A 226 18.25 -3.28 -23.90
N GLY A 227 18.38 -2.59 -22.79
CA GLY A 227 17.50 -1.49 -22.42
C GLY A 227 18.25 -0.34 -21.78
N SER A 228 17.51 0.65 -21.30
CA SER A 228 18.06 1.80 -20.59
C SER A 228 17.23 2.17 -19.38
N TYR A 229 17.92 2.62 -18.34
CA TYR A 229 17.31 3.20 -17.15
C TYR A 229 17.09 4.70 -17.34
N GLU A 230 15.96 5.18 -16.86
CA GLU A 230 15.59 6.59 -16.83
C GLU A 230 15.19 6.94 -15.40
N SER A 231 15.89 7.91 -14.80
CA SER A 231 15.53 8.44 -13.49
C SER A 231 14.23 9.23 -13.62
N PHE A 232 13.29 8.97 -12.72
CA PHE A 232 12.03 9.68 -12.69
C PHE A 232 11.86 10.50 -11.41
N LEU A 233 12.18 9.93 -10.24
CA LEU A 233 12.23 10.65 -8.97
C LEU A 233 13.45 10.21 -8.17
N GLU A 234 14.18 11.18 -7.63
CA GLU A 234 15.25 10.96 -6.67
C GLU A 234 14.66 10.95 -5.25
N GLY A 235 14.85 9.85 -4.55
CA GLY A 235 14.47 9.65 -3.16
C GLY A 235 15.62 9.95 -2.20
N ALA A 236 15.69 9.21 -1.09
CA ALA A 236 16.77 9.37 -0.12
C ALA A 236 18.14 8.89 -0.63
N GLY A 237 18.12 8.06 -1.69
CA GLY A 237 19.28 7.43 -2.30
C GLY A 237 19.99 6.42 -1.39
N LYS A 238 20.84 5.60 -2.03
CA LYS A 238 21.68 4.63 -1.33
C LYS A 238 22.67 5.33 -0.39
N LYS A 239 22.71 4.91 0.87
CA LYS A 239 23.66 5.42 1.87
C LYS A 239 25.03 4.71 1.79
N PRO A 240 26.11 5.36 2.28
CA PRO A 240 27.44 4.75 2.31
C PRO A 240 27.45 3.39 2.99
N GLY A 241 28.18 2.43 2.41
CA GLY A 241 28.31 1.08 2.97
C GLY A 241 27.08 0.18 2.82
N GLN A 242 25.89 0.70 2.48
CA GLN A 242 24.72 -0.17 2.27
C GLN A 242 24.96 -1.15 1.12
N ARG A 243 24.47 -2.37 1.28
CA ARG A 243 24.43 -3.40 0.26
C ARG A 243 23.18 -3.22 -0.59
N VAL A 244 23.35 -3.06 -1.89
CA VAL A 244 22.24 -3.05 -2.84
C VAL A 244 21.73 -4.47 -3.02
N VAL A 245 20.44 -4.70 -2.80
CA VAL A 245 19.80 -5.99 -3.06
C VAL A 245 18.64 -5.78 -4.01
N TYR A 246 18.48 -6.72 -4.94
CA TYR A 246 17.44 -6.66 -5.96
C TYR A 246 16.42 -7.77 -5.74
N VAL A 247 15.15 -7.40 -5.86
CA VAL A 247 14.00 -8.31 -5.91
C VAL A 247 13.11 -7.89 -7.06
N ASP A 248 12.39 -8.81 -7.67
CA ASP A 248 11.45 -8.50 -8.74
C ASP A 248 10.25 -9.42 -8.75
N GLY A 249 9.25 -9.00 -9.51
CA GLY A 249 8.04 -9.77 -9.70
C GLY A 249 6.88 -8.97 -10.26
N GLY A 250 5.75 -9.67 -10.31
CA GLY A 250 4.48 -9.03 -10.62
C GLY A 250 4.02 -8.10 -9.50
N PHE A 251 4.19 -8.48 -8.22
CA PHE A 251 3.62 -7.73 -7.08
C PHE A 251 2.11 -7.47 -7.22
N ASP A 252 1.41 -8.35 -7.94
CA ASP A 252 -0.02 -8.25 -8.16
C ASP A 252 -0.77 -8.60 -6.88
N LEU A 253 -1.77 -7.79 -6.54
CA LEU A 253 -2.47 -7.84 -5.26
C LEU A 253 -1.48 -7.91 -4.08
N PHE A 254 -0.56 -6.93 -4.02
CA PHE A 254 0.50 -6.85 -3.00
C PHE A 254 -0.04 -7.21 -1.60
N SER A 255 0.50 -8.28 -1.02
CA SER A 255 -0.12 -9.03 0.07
C SER A 255 0.87 -9.29 1.22
N SER A 256 0.35 -9.83 2.33
CA SER A 256 1.17 -10.33 3.46
C SER A 256 2.24 -11.34 3.02
N GLY A 257 2.01 -12.08 1.94
CA GLY A 257 3.02 -12.97 1.33
C GLY A 257 4.24 -12.21 0.80
N HIS A 258 4.02 -11.17 0.00
CA HIS A 258 5.10 -10.31 -0.52
C HIS A 258 5.83 -9.57 0.61
N ILE A 259 5.07 -9.11 1.60
CA ILE A 259 5.59 -8.39 2.77
C ILE A 259 6.50 -9.30 3.61
N ALA A 260 6.06 -10.52 3.91
CA ALA A 260 6.88 -11.47 4.67
C ALA A 260 8.13 -11.90 3.91
N PHE A 261 8.06 -12.04 2.59
CA PHE A 261 9.24 -12.23 1.75
C PHE A 261 10.25 -11.09 1.92
N LEU A 262 9.82 -9.82 1.82
CA LEU A 262 10.69 -8.66 2.01
C LEU A 262 11.29 -8.60 3.43
N CYS A 263 10.50 -8.90 4.46
CA CYS A 263 11.00 -9.02 5.83
C CYS A 263 12.11 -10.07 5.95
N LYS A 264 11.98 -11.20 5.27
CA LYS A 264 13.00 -12.26 5.26
C LYS A 264 14.26 -11.85 4.50
N VAL A 265 14.12 -11.12 3.38
CA VAL A 265 15.27 -10.53 2.66
C VAL A 265 16.07 -9.62 3.59
N LEU A 266 15.40 -8.70 4.28
CA LEU A 266 16.06 -7.81 5.24
C LEU A 266 16.68 -8.57 6.41
N ALA A 267 16.03 -9.63 6.91
CA ALA A 267 16.59 -10.45 7.99
C ALA A 267 17.89 -11.17 7.59
N GLU A 268 17.99 -11.66 6.35
CA GLU A 268 19.22 -12.26 5.82
C GLU A 268 20.33 -11.22 5.65
N GLU A 269 20.02 -10.04 5.11
CA GLU A 269 20.99 -8.95 5.00
C GLU A 269 21.45 -8.44 6.37
N ASP A 270 20.55 -8.37 7.35
CA ASP A 270 20.87 -8.06 8.74
C ASP A 270 21.82 -9.10 9.36
N LYS A 271 21.64 -10.39 9.05
CA LYS A 271 22.53 -11.46 9.51
C LYS A 271 23.94 -11.28 8.93
N LEU A 272 24.04 -11.11 7.61
CA LEU A 272 25.32 -10.85 6.93
C LEU A 272 26.00 -9.59 7.48
N ALA A 273 25.22 -8.54 7.72
CA ALA A 273 25.72 -7.29 8.27
C ALA A 273 26.22 -7.43 9.72
N ARG A 274 25.57 -8.26 10.56
CA ARG A 274 26.07 -8.59 11.91
C ARG A 274 27.44 -9.28 11.84
N GLU A 275 27.59 -10.26 10.95
CA GLU A 275 28.86 -10.96 10.74
C GLU A 275 29.97 -10.01 10.24
N ALA A 276 29.60 -9.00 9.44
CA ALA A 276 30.51 -7.96 8.97
C ALA A 276 30.76 -6.80 9.99
N GLY A 277 30.22 -6.88 11.20
CA GLY A 277 30.42 -5.86 12.25
C GLY A 277 29.62 -4.57 12.03
N TRP A 278 28.61 -4.58 11.16
CA TRP A 278 27.77 -3.40 10.85
C TRP A 278 27.12 -2.82 12.11
N PHE A 279 26.66 -3.66 13.04
CA PHE A 279 25.97 -3.23 14.25
C PHE A 279 26.90 -2.99 15.46
N SER A 280 28.22 -2.92 15.25
CA SER A 280 29.13 -2.50 16.31
C SER A 280 28.86 -1.05 16.71
N ALA A 281 29.09 -0.71 17.99
CA ALA A 281 28.88 0.65 18.50
C ALA A 281 29.67 1.70 17.70
N GLU A 282 30.91 1.37 17.31
CA GLU A 282 31.75 2.24 16.49
C GLU A 282 31.18 2.45 15.08
N ALA A 283 30.72 1.39 14.41
CA ALA A 283 30.13 1.50 13.08
C ALA A 283 28.80 2.28 13.10
N THR A 284 27.95 2.04 14.11
CA THR A 284 26.71 2.79 14.32
C THR A 284 26.98 4.28 14.55
N GLU A 285 27.96 4.62 15.38
CA GLU A 285 28.30 6.02 15.65
C GLU A 285 28.84 6.71 14.38
N LYS A 286 29.71 6.05 13.62
CA LYS A 286 30.19 6.53 12.32
C LYS A 286 29.03 6.79 11.34
N ARG A 287 28.04 5.89 11.27
CA ARG A 287 26.86 6.08 10.41
C ARG A 287 26.01 7.27 10.84
N LYS A 288 25.74 7.40 12.14
CA LYS A 288 24.99 8.55 12.68
C LYS A 288 25.69 9.87 12.38
N GLN A 289 27.01 9.94 12.60
CA GLN A 289 27.81 11.14 12.29
C GLN A 289 27.75 11.51 10.80
N ALA A 290 27.80 10.51 9.91
CA ALA A 290 27.69 10.70 8.47
C ALA A 290 26.27 11.02 7.97
N ASN A 291 25.23 10.83 8.79
CA ASN A 291 23.83 10.91 8.38
C ASN A 291 22.98 11.76 9.35
N GLY A 292 23.50 12.91 9.77
CA GLY A 292 22.74 13.91 10.54
C GLY A 292 22.20 13.38 11.88
N GLY A 293 22.92 12.45 12.51
CA GLY A 293 22.56 11.83 13.79
C GLY A 293 21.63 10.61 13.67
N LYS A 294 21.11 10.29 12.48
CA LYS A 294 20.21 9.15 12.25
C LYS A 294 20.98 7.92 11.79
N ASP A 295 20.71 6.77 12.42
CA ASP A 295 21.24 5.49 11.95
C ASP A 295 20.43 4.99 10.73
N TYR A 296 20.98 4.03 9.98
CA TYR A 296 20.31 3.39 8.84
C TYR A 296 20.70 1.91 8.73
N GLY A 297 19.79 1.12 8.14
CA GLY A 297 19.96 -0.32 7.95
C GLY A 297 21.02 -0.67 6.89
N PRO A 298 21.49 -1.92 6.88
CA PRO A 298 22.58 -2.36 6.00
C PRO A 298 22.17 -2.56 4.54
N ALA A 299 20.88 -2.76 4.25
CA ALA A 299 20.39 -3.05 2.91
C ALA A 299 19.79 -1.82 2.24
N TYR A 300 19.90 -1.77 0.92
CA TYR A 300 19.18 -0.87 0.02
C TYR A 300 18.40 -1.73 -0.98
N VAL A 301 17.09 -1.84 -0.78
CA VAL A 301 16.21 -2.78 -1.49
C VAL A 301 15.63 -2.14 -2.74
N VAL A 302 15.99 -2.70 -3.90
CA VAL A 302 15.50 -2.32 -5.22
C VAL A 302 14.44 -3.33 -5.67
N ALA A 303 13.21 -2.86 -5.93
CA ALA A 303 12.11 -3.68 -6.43
C ALA A 303 11.84 -3.45 -7.93
N GLY A 304 12.06 -4.47 -8.75
CA GLY A 304 11.68 -4.48 -10.17
C GLY A 304 10.22 -4.89 -10.39
N VAL A 305 9.40 -4.00 -10.96
CA VAL A 305 7.98 -4.25 -11.22
C VAL A 305 7.77 -4.56 -12.70
N HIS A 306 7.37 -5.79 -13.02
CA HIS A 306 7.16 -6.23 -14.41
C HIS A 306 5.96 -5.54 -15.07
N GLU A 307 5.98 -5.44 -16.40
CA GLU A 307 4.85 -4.92 -17.20
C GLU A 307 3.62 -5.82 -17.19
N ASP A 308 2.44 -5.24 -17.41
CA ASP A 308 1.16 -5.96 -17.42
C ASP A 308 1.13 -7.07 -18.46
N ARG A 309 1.63 -6.78 -19.67
CA ARG A 309 1.70 -7.75 -20.75
C ARG A 309 2.57 -8.94 -20.39
N VAL A 310 3.74 -8.70 -19.80
CA VAL A 310 4.66 -9.74 -19.36
C VAL A 310 3.96 -10.66 -18.35
N ILE A 311 3.32 -10.08 -17.33
CA ILE A 311 2.58 -10.88 -16.35
C ILE A 311 1.42 -11.65 -16.99
N ASN A 312 0.69 -11.05 -17.94
CA ASN A 312 -0.42 -11.72 -18.61
C ASN A 312 0.02 -12.86 -19.53
N GLU A 313 1.15 -12.71 -20.20
CA GLU A 313 1.72 -13.76 -21.06
C GLU A 313 2.06 -15.02 -20.24
N TRP A 314 2.58 -14.84 -19.03
CA TRP A 314 2.93 -15.92 -18.13
C TRP A 314 1.76 -16.46 -17.29
N LYS A 315 0.86 -15.61 -16.80
CA LYS A 315 -0.24 -16.04 -15.91
C LYS A 315 -1.57 -16.28 -16.62
N GLY A 316 -1.73 -15.73 -17.83
CA GLY A 316 -2.97 -15.81 -18.60
C GLY A 316 -4.16 -15.12 -17.93
N VAL A 317 -5.36 -15.50 -18.40
CA VAL A 317 -6.66 -14.99 -17.91
C VAL A 317 -6.63 -13.46 -17.81
N ASN A 318 -7.02 -12.85 -16.71
CA ASN A 318 -7.06 -11.41 -16.49
C ASN A 318 -5.92 -10.92 -15.60
N TYR A 319 -4.89 -11.73 -15.36
CA TYR A 319 -3.74 -11.30 -14.58
C TYR A 319 -2.84 -10.36 -15.38
N PRO A 320 -2.30 -9.30 -14.79
CA PRO A 320 -2.45 -8.95 -13.38
C PRO A 320 -3.79 -8.27 -13.07
N ILE A 321 -4.34 -8.51 -11.88
CA ILE A 321 -5.60 -7.88 -11.44
C ILE A 321 -5.42 -6.37 -11.25
N MET A 322 -4.26 -5.95 -10.75
CA MET A 322 -3.81 -4.57 -10.72
C MET A 322 -2.87 -4.29 -11.89
N ASN A 323 -3.03 -3.16 -12.57
CA ASN A 323 -2.08 -2.75 -13.61
C ASN A 323 -0.75 -2.30 -13.01
N ILE A 324 0.26 -2.08 -13.85
CA ILE A 324 1.63 -1.74 -13.44
C ILE A 324 1.68 -0.48 -12.57
N TYR A 325 0.84 0.51 -12.86
CA TYR A 325 0.75 1.73 -12.06
C TYR A 325 0.24 1.42 -10.65
N GLU A 326 -0.86 0.69 -10.52
CA GLU A 326 -1.46 0.30 -9.24
C GLU A 326 -0.51 -0.59 -8.42
N ARG A 327 0.13 -1.57 -9.06
CA ARG A 327 1.12 -2.46 -8.42
C ARG A 327 2.34 -1.69 -7.94
N GLY A 328 2.86 -0.77 -8.75
CA GLY A 328 3.96 0.09 -8.36
C GLY A 328 3.63 0.98 -7.17
N LEU A 329 2.42 1.56 -7.10
CA LEU A 329 1.99 2.30 -5.91
C LEU A 329 1.94 1.41 -4.65
N CYS A 330 1.49 0.16 -4.78
CA CYS A 330 1.51 -0.81 -3.67
C CYS A 330 2.92 -1.20 -3.23
N VAL A 331 3.89 -1.20 -4.16
CA VAL A 331 5.32 -1.42 -3.84
C VAL A 331 5.92 -0.18 -3.16
N LEU A 332 5.68 1.03 -3.69
CA LEU A 332 6.23 2.29 -3.17
C LEU A 332 5.85 2.55 -1.70
N GLN A 333 4.59 2.26 -1.33
CA GLN A 333 4.11 2.45 0.04
C GLN A 333 4.76 1.50 1.07
N CYS A 334 5.43 0.42 0.62
CA CYS A 334 6.02 -0.57 1.51
C CYS A 334 7.32 -0.05 2.12
N LYS A 335 7.41 0.00 3.44
CA LYS A 335 8.55 0.57 4.18
C LYS A 335 9.89 -0.15 3.98
N TYR A 336 9.83 -1.39 3.45
CA TYR A 336 11.00 -2.23 3.19
C TYR A 336 11.64 -2.00 1.82
N ILE A 337 11.06 -1.10 1.00
CA ILE A 337 11.56 -0.78 -0.34
C ILE A 337 12.26 0.57 -0.31
N ASP A 338 13.46 0.66 -0.88
CA ASP A 338 14.22 1.91 -0.98
C ASP A 338 14.23 2.46 -2.41
N ALA A 339 14.06 1.60 -3.41
CA ALA A 339 13.92 1.98 -4.81
C ALA A 339 12.97 1.07 -5.59
N THR A 340 12.30 1.64 -6.59
CA THR A 340 11.42 0.90 -7.51
C THR A 340 11.83 1.14 -8.96
N VAL A 341 11.93 0.05 -9.73
CA VAL A 341 12.15 0.08 -11.18
C VAL A 341 10.89 -0.39 -11.89
N PHE A 342 10.16 0.53 -12.51
CA PHE A 342 9.01 0.22 -13.36
C PHE A 342 9.45 -0.37 -14.70
N GLY A 343 8.77 -1.42 -15.14
CA GLY A 343 9.04 -2.07 -16.42
C GLY A 343 10.23 -3.03 -16.39
N ALA A 344 10.65 -3.47 -15.19
CA ALA A 344 11.75 -4.43 -15.06
C ALA A 344 11.47 -5.70 -15.89
N PRO A 345 12.47 -6.22 -16.63
CA PRO A 345 12.31 -7.40 -17.48
C PRO A 345 11.95 -8.62 -16.64
N PHE A 346 11.30 -9.61 -17.26
CA PHE A 346 10.95 -10.85 -16.56
C PHE A 346 12.18 -11.67 -16.17
N THR A 347 13.21 -11.62 -17.01
CA THR A 347 14.49 -12.32 -16.79
C THR A 347 15.54 -11.25 -16.46
N PRO A 348 16.02 -11.15 -15.21
CA PRO A 348 17.06 -10.20 -14.85
C PRO A 348 18.40 -10.63 -15.44
N THR A 349 18.66 -10.21 -16.68
CA THR A 349 19.89 -10.53 -17.41
C THR A 349 21.12 -9.87 -16.79
N GLU A 350 22.31 -10.38 -17.12
CA GLU A 350 23.57 -9.79 -16.65
C GLU A 350 23.72 -8.32 -17.06
N SER A 351 23.31 -7.96 -18.28
CA SER A 351 23.34 -6.56 -18.73
C SER A 351 22.37 -5.70 -17.94
N TYR A 352 21.14 -6.18 -17.70
CA TYR A 352 20.15 -5.46 -16.90
C TYR A 352 20.66 -5.19 -15.48
N LEU A 353 21.20 -6.22 -14.82
CA LEU A 353 21.70 -6.13 -13.45
C LEU A 353 22.99 -5.31 -13.34
N SER A 354 23.86 -5.35 -14.35
CA SER A 354 25.11 -4.58 -14.36
C SER A 354 24.90 -3.10 -14.65
N ASP A 355 23.84 -2.76 -15.40
CA ASP A 355 23.49 -1.39 -15.75
C ASP A 355 22.59 -0.72 -14.69
N LEU A 356 22.28 -1.39 -13.58
CA LEU A 356 21.48 -0.80 -12.49
C LEU A 356 22.11 0.52 -12.00
N PRO A 357 21.30 1.56 -11.70
CA PRO A 357 21.80 2.87 -11.29
C PRO A 357 22.73 2.87 -10.07
N TRP A 358 22.65 1.84 -9.22
CA TRP A 358 23.44 1.69 -8.00
C TRP A 358 24.60 0.68 -8.14
N GLY A 359 24.92 0.29 -9.38
CA GLY A 359 25.89 -0.75 -9.71
C GLY A 359 25.33 -2.17 -9.57
N ILE A 360 26.18 -3.16 -9.80
CA ILE A 360 25.82 -4.59 -9.70
C ILE A 360 25.29 -4.87 -8.29
N PRO A 361 24.08 -5.45 -8.15
CA PRO A 361 23.51 -5.75 -6.85
C PRO A 361 24.35 -6.83 -6.15
N HIS A 362 24.46 -6.72 -4.83
CA HIS A 362 25.20 -7.66 -4.00
C HIS A 362 24.46 -8.98 -3.84
N ALA A 363 23.15 -8.98 -4.03
CA ALA A 363 22.31 -10.16 -4.04
C ALA A 363 21.04 -9.91 -4.88
N VAL A 364 20.57 -10.96 -5.54
CA VAL A 364 19.23 -11.06 -6.14
C VAL A 364 18.44 -12.07 -5.30
N TYR A 365 17.41 -11.60 -4.61
CA TYR A 365 16.57 -12.45 -3.78
C TYR A 365 15.29 -12.83 -4.51
N HIS A 366 14.90 -14.10 -4.37
CA HIS A 366 13.61 -14.57 -4.85
C HIS A 366 13.01 -15.61 -3.91
N GLY A 367 11.69 -15.63 -3.79
CA GLY A 367 10.96 -16.62 -2.99
C GLY A 367 10.73 -17.93 -3.76
N PRO A 368 10.16 -18.95 -3.12
CA PRO A 368 9.69 -20.14 -3.80
C PRO A 368 8.41 -19.78 -4.60
N THR A 369 8.48 -19.73 -5.93
CA THR A 369 7.30 -19.51 -6.77
C THR A 369 6.53 -20.81 -6.97
N ALA A 370 5.29 -20.86 -6.49
CA ALA A 370 4.42 -22.03 -6.59
C ALA A 370 3.53 -22.06 -7.85
N PHE A 371 3.46 -20.97 -8.63
CA PHE A 371 2.27 -20.74 -9.46
C PHE A 371 2.36 -21.17 -10.92
N MET A 372 3.55 -21.45 -11.49
CA MET A 372 3.69 -22.12 -12.80
C MET A 372 5.13 -22.61 -13.01
N PRO A 373 5.35 -23.88 -13.44
CA PRO A 373 6.67 -24.33 -13.85
C PRO A 373 7.04 -23.60 -15.15
N LEU A 374 7.99 -22.66 -15.04
CA LEU A 374 8.57 -22.04 -16.21
C LEU A 374 9.33 -23.11 -17.01
N THR A 375 9.30 -23.01 -18.34
CA THR A 375 10.06 -23.89 -19.22
C THR A 375 11.58 -23.66 -19.13
N TYR A 376 11.98 -22.57 -18.46
CA TYR A 376 13.36 -22.21 -18.21
C TYR A 376 13.49 -21.46 -16.87
N ASP A 377 14.71 -21.34 -16.36
CA ASP A 377 15.01 -20.60 -15.14
C ASP A 377 15.34 -19.13 -15.46
N PRO A 378 14.49 -18.15 -15.07
CA PRO A 378 14.74 -16.73 -15.36
C PRO A 378 15.92 -16.17 -14.54
N TYR A 379 16.36 -16.87 -13.50
CA TYR A 379 17.46 -16.42 -12.62
C TYR A 379 18.81 -17.07 -12.98
N THR A 380 18.96 -17.58 -14.20
CA THR A 380 20.22 -18.14 -14.70
C THR A 380 21.40 -17.17 -14.61
N ALA A 381 21.21 -15.91 -15.03
CA ALA A 381 22.24 -14.88 -14.97
C ALA A 381 22.69 -14.57 -13.52
N PRO A 382 21.80 -14.21 -12.57
CA PRO A 382 22.24 -13.96 -11.19
C PRO A 382 22.83 -15.20 -10.48
N LYS A 383 22.43 -16.42 -10.88
CA LYS A 383 23.09 -17.66 -10.42
C LYS A 383 24.50 -17.79 -10.97
N ALA A 384 24.71 -17.53 -12.26
CA ALA A 384 26.04 -17.54 -12.88
C ALA A 384 26.95 -16.46 -12.30
N MET A 385 26.40 -15.31 -11.94
CA MET A 385 27.10 -14.21 -11.24
C MET A 385 27.38 -14.51 -9.75
N GLY A 386 26.83 -15.59 -9.19
CA GLY A 386 27.02 -15.97 -7.77
C GLY A 386 26.25 -15.10 -6.77
N ILE A 387 25.32 -14.27 -7.23
CA ILE A 387 24.56 -13.30 -6.42
C ILE A 387 23.12 -13.74 -6.15
N TYR A 388 22.65 -14.84 -6.73
CA TYR A 388 21.31 -15.37 -6.44
C TYR A 388 21.20 -15.90 -5.00
N ARG A 389 20.08 -15.56 -4.35
CA ARG A 389 19.71 -16.02 -3.00
C ARG A 389 18.23 -16.40 -3.01
N GLN A 390 17.93 -17.57 -2.46
CA GLN A 390 16.55 -18.03 -2.33
C GLN A 390 16.08 -17.83 -0.88
N ILE A 391 14.95 -17.16 -0.71
CA ILE A 391 14.25 -17.08 0.58
C ILE A 391 13.41 -18.35 0.74
N GLY A 392 13.44 -18.95 1.94
CA GLY A 392 12.62 -20.10 2.27
C GLY A 392 11.15 -19.76 2.51
N GLU A 393 10.38 -20.74 2.97
CA GLU A 393 8.99 -20.52 3.37
C GLU A 393 8.86 -19.58 4.58
N HIS A 394 7.71 -18.93 4.67
CA HIS A 394 7.32 -18.04 5.74
C HIS A 394 5.82 -18.19 6.02
N THR A 395 5.36 -17.61 7.12
CA THR A 395 3.98 -17.77 7.64
C THR A 395 2.90 -17.50 6.57
N PHE A 396 3.12 -16.52 5.71
CA PHE A 396 2.21 -16.14 4.63
C PHE A 396 2.59 -16.65 3.23
N SER A 397 3.42 -17.69 3.08
CA SER A 397 3.87 -18.16 1.75
C SER A 397 2.72 -18.64 0.85
N HIS A 398 1.60 -19.06 1.45
CA HIS A 398 0.39 -19.43 0.72
C HIS A 398 -0.41 -18.21 0.21
N VAL A 399 -0.17 -17.00 0.73
CA VAL A 399 -0.97 -15.79 0.46
C VAL A 399 -0.45 -15.06 -0.78
N ASN A 400 -0.90 -15.50 -1.95
CA ASN A 400 -0.59 -14.91 -3.24
C ASN A 400 -1.87 -14.52 -4.02
N ALA A 401 -1.70 -13.85 -5.17
CA ALA A 401 -2.83 -13.38 -5.97
C ALA A 401 -3.81 -14.51 -6.35
N GLY A 402 -3.30 -15.71 -6.64
CA GLY A 402 -4.13 -16.88 -6.98
C GLY A 402 -4.96 -17.37 -5.79
N GLU A 403 -4.36 -17.49 -4.61
CA GLU A 403 -5.08 -17.85 -3.38
C GLU A 403 -6.13 -16.79 -3.02
N ILE A 404 -5.79 -15.50 -3.12
CA ILE A 404 -6.74 -14.43 -2.84
C ILE A 404 -7.94 -14.48 -3.80
N VAL A 405 -7.69 -14.68 -5.10
CA VAL A 405 -8.76 -14.89 -6.08
C VAL A 405 -9.59 -16.11 -5.71
N GLN A 406 -8.96 -17.22 -5.31
CA GLN A 406 -9.69 -18.42 -4.86
C GLN A 406 -10.55 -18.17 -3.62
N ARG A 407 -10.06 -17.44 -2.61
CA ARG A 407 -10.83 -17.05 -1.41
C ARG A 407 -12.07 -16.24 -1.80
N ILE A 408 -11.92 -15.31 -2.75
CA ILE A 408 -13.02 -14.50 -3.29
C ILE A 408 -14.03 -15.38 -4.05
N MET A 409 -13.55 -16.28 -4.91
CA MET A 409 -14.43 -17.19 -5.68
C MET A 409 -15.20 -18.18 -4.79
N LYS A 410 -14.58 -18.71 -3.73
CA LYS A 410 -15.24 -19.62 -2.77
C LYS A 410 -16.40 -18.97 -2.04
N SER A 411 -16.33 -17.65 -1.85
CA SER A 411 -17.35 -16.87 -1.16
C SER A 411 -18.15 -15.99 -2.13
N ARG A 412 -18.19 -16.36 -3.42
CA ARG A 412 -18.78 -15.56 -4.50
C ARG A 412 -20.20 -15.12 -4.19
N ASP A 413 -21.07 -16.03 -3.76
CA ASP A 413 -22.48 -15.71 -3.47
C ASP A 413 -22.60 -14.69 -2.32
N MET A 414 -21.77 -14.83 -1.29
CA MET A 414 -21.70 -13.87 -0.18
C MET A 414 -21.14 -12.52 -0.64
N TYR A 415 -20.16 -12.50 -1.55
CA TYR A 415 -19.61 -11.27 -2.09
C TYR A 415 -20.56 -10.57 -3.04
N GLU A 416 -21.27 -11.29 -3.91
CA GLU A 416 -22.33 -10.73 -4.75
C GLU A 416 -23.46 -10.15 -3.88
N ALA A 417 -23.82 -10.82 -2.78
CA ALA A 417 -24.73 -10.28 -1.77
C ALA A 417 -24.17 -9.01 -1.09
N ARG A 418 -22.90 -9.02 -0.69
CA ARG A 418 -22.21 -7.85 -0.12
C ARG A 418 -22.14 -6.68 -1.11
N GLN A 419 -21.89 -6.93 -2.40
CA GLN A 419 -21.87 -5.87 -3.41
C GLN A 419 -23.25 -5.24 -3.58
N ARG A 420 -24.31 -6.06 -3.60
CA ARG A 420 -25.70 -5.56 -3.58
C ARG A 420 -25.97 -4.73 -2.33
N ALA A 421 -25.60 -5.22 -1.14
CA ALA A 421 -25.80 -4.51 0.12
C ALA A 421 -24.98 -3.20 0.18
N LYS A 422 -23.75 -3.20 -0.32
CA LYS A 422 -22.90 -2.00 -0.40
C LYS A 422 -23.44 -0.99 -1.40
N GLY A 423 -24.02 -1.42 -2.52
CA GLY A 423 -24.71 -0.53 -3.46
C GLY A 423 -25.87 0.19 -2.78
N VAL A 424 -26.75 -0.56 -2.10
CA VAL A 424 -27.86 0.01 -1.31
C VAL A 424 -27.34 0.93 -0.20
N LYS A 425 -26.28 0.52 0.51
CA LYS A 425 -25.69 1.35 1.58
C LYS A 425 -25.10 2.64 1.04
N ALA A 426 -24.42 2.60 -0.12
CA ALA A 426 -23.89 3.79 -0.77
C ALA A 426 -25.01 4.77 -1.17
N GLU A 427 -26.19 4.28 -1.57
CA GLU A 427 -27.36 5.12 -1.83
C GLU A 427 -27.87 5.78 -0.53
N VAL A 428 -27.93 5.04 0.57
CA VAL A 428 -28.30 5.56 1.90
C VAL A 428 -27.29 6.59 2.39
N GLU A 429 -25.99 6.29 2.28
CA GLU A 429 -24.87 7.19 2.63
C GLU A 429 -24.91 8.46 1.77
N ALA A 430 -25.20 8.35 0.46
CA ALA A 430 -25.37 9.50 -0.42
C ALA A 430 -26.57 10.38 -0.01
N ALA A 431 -27.70 9.77 0.36
CA ALA A 431 -28.87 10.49 0.85
C ALA A 431 -28.59 11.18 2.20
N ALA A 432 -27.88 10.52 3.10
CA ALA A 432 -27.43 11.10 4.37
C ALA A 432 -26.50 12.30 4.14
N ARG A 433 -25.57 12.19 3.19
CA ARG A 433 -24.65 13.29 2.83
C ARG A 433 -25.38 14.49 2.25
N ALA A 434 -26.35 14.24 1.38
CA ALA A 434 -27.18 15.31 0.83
C ALA A 434 -27.95 16.04 1.94
N ARG A 435 -28.45 15.30 2.95
CA ARG A 435 -29.10 15.88 4.12
C ARG A 435 -28.14 16.70 4.99
N GLU A 436 -26.96 16.19 5.31
CA GLU A 436 -25.95 16.94 6.09
C GLU A 436 -25.55 18.25 5.40
N LEU A 437 -25.32 18.23 4.08
CA LEU A 437 -25.01 19.44 3.31
C LEU A 437 -26.12 20.48 3.39
N LEU A 438 -27.39 20.06 3.31
CA LEU A 438 -28.53 20.95 3.47
C LEU A 438 -28.60 21.55 4.89
N GLU A 439 -28.33 20.74 5.92
CA GLU A 439 -28.30 21.19 7.31
C GLU A 439 -27.13 22.16 7.57
N GLU A 440 -25.96 21.96 6.96
CA GLU A 440 -24.84 22.90 7.02
C GLU A 440 -25.12 24.21 6.29
N GLU A 441 -25.71 24.15 5.08
CA GLU A 441 -26.14 25.35 4.37
C GLU A 441 -27.17 26.15 5.17
N GLN A 442 -28.12 25.45 5.80
CA GLN A 442 -29.11 26.10 6.65
C GLN A 442 -28.46 26.76 7.86
N ARG A 443 -27.54 26.08 8.56
CA ARG A 443 -26.77 26.66 9.67
C ARG A 443 -25.97 27.88 9.24
N LYS A 444 -25.34 27.87 8.06
CA LYS A 444 -24.63 29.04 7.51
C LYS A 444 -25.58 30.21 7.24
N LYS A 445 -26.73 29.95 6.61
CA LYS A 445 -27.77 30.98 6.36
C LYS A 445 -28.33 31.57 7.66
N GLU A 446 -28.51 30.75 8.69
CA GLU A 446 -28.95 31.20 10.01
C GLU A 446 -27.88 32.03 10.73
N ALA A 447 -26.61 31.62 10.66
CA ALA A 447 -25.49 32.39 11.19
C ALA A 447 -25.34 33.77 10.49
N GLU A 448 -25.43 33.81 9.16
CA GLU A 448 -25.40 35.06 8.37
C GLU A 448 -26.57 36.00 8.72
N ARG A 449 -27.76 35.45 8.99
CA ARG A 449 -28.92 36.23 9.47
C ARG A 449 -28.74 36.73 10.90
N GLY A 450 -28.06 35.97 11.76
CA GLY A 450 -27.71 36.38 13.12
C GLY A 450 -26.70 37.53 13.18
N VAL A 451 -25.74 37.58 12.25
CA VAL A 451 -24.75 38.67 12.17
C VAL A 451 -25.35 39.97 11.61
N LEU A 452 -26.41 39.90 10.80
CA LEU A 452 -27.13 41.08 10.28
C LEU A 452 -28.17 41.67 11.25
N SER A 453 -28.40 41.03 12.40
CA SER A 453 -29.42 41.41 13.39
C SER A 453 -28.86 41.81 14.77
N GLY A 454 -27.54 41.92 14.91
CA GLY A 454 -26.85 42.53 16.06
C GLY A 454 -26.02 43.72 15.59
#